data_AF-A0A2N5C3N4-F1
#
_entry.id   AF-A0A2N5C3N4-F1
#
_cell.length_a   1.000
_cell.length_b   1.000
_cell.length_c   1.000
_cell.angle_alpha   90.00
_cell.angle_beta   90.00
_cell.angle_gamma   90.00
#
_symmetry.space_group_name_H-M   'P 1'
#
loop_
_entity.id
_entity.type
_entity.pdbx_description
1 polymer ?
#
loop_
_entity_poly.entity_id
_entity_poly.type
_entity_poly.pdbx_seq_one_letter_code
_entity_poly.pdbx_strand_id
1 'polypeptide(L)'
;MGVRFCCFIAISNLARTPDPLSFHRSLLAQQCSTVAVVAPASYPQLAEGLVPDAAYEFETSSRERFCYDDINDPWFYNYCRKLTVLISPGKPLQGRRTVGEWFKAVAALAEDEEKYPETGGRGPFWELFRYGMSGMTFGPVVCKKLVADFDAWEEAVKSIGEDKFYEYHMELRRCFAHAGDNGMVVFPFGWVTRLDDLPPYGEPVLGLDQKGEQLV
;
A
#
# COMPACT_ATOMS: atom_id res chain seq x y z
N MET A 1 -7.94 27.40 -6.00
CA MET A 1 -7.04 27.01 -4.89
C MET A 1 -6.57 25.61 -5.21
N GLY A 2 -5.27 25.45 -5.50
CA GLY A 2 -4.71 24.20 -6.01
C GLY A 2 -4.68 23.14 -4.92
N VAL A 3 -5.30 22.00 -5.22
CA VAL A 3 -5.24 20.77 -4.42
C VAL A 3 -3.85 20.15 -4.64
N ARG A 4 -3.22 19.72 -3.55
CA ARG A 4 -1.84 19.20 -3.53
C ARG A 4 -1.93 17.67 -3.60
N PHE A 5 -1.19 17.03 -4.51
CA PHE A 5 -1.24 15.58 -4.74
C PHE A 5 0.12 14.89 -4.68
N CYS A 6 0.12 13.70 -4.08
CA CYS A 6 1.24 12.76 -4.08
C CYS A 6 0.71 11.48 -4.64
N CYS A 7 1.42 10.93 -5.61
CA CYS A 7 1.01 9.71 -6.26
C CYS A 7 1.96 8.56 -5.95
N PHE A 8 1.45 7.58 -5.21
CA PHE A 8 1.39 6.25 -5.81
C PHE A 8 0.17 6.28 -6.75
N ILE A 9 0.31 5.83 -8.00
CA ILE A 9 -0.66 6.18 -9.05
C ILE A 9 -2.06 5.61 -8.83
N ALA A 10 -3.01 6.56 -8.84
CA ALA A 10 -4.44 6.56 -9.15
C ALA A 10 -5.21 5.24 -9.38
N ILE A 11 -6.52 5.35 -9.08
CA ILE A 11 -7.69 4.55 -9.53
C ILE A 11 -8.46 3.78 -8.42
N SER A 12 -9.73 4.12 -8.24
CA SER A 12 -10.87 3.16 -8.28
C SER A 12 -12.04 3.94 -8.89
N ASN A 13 -12.98 3.45 -9.70
CA ASN A 13 -13.54 2.11 -9.86
C ASN A 13 -14.08 1.91 -11.30
N LEU A 14 -13.98 0.68 -11.80
CA LEU A 14 -14.62 0.21 -13.03
C LEU A 14 -16.11 -0.05 -12.78
N ALA A 15 -16.94 0.87 -13.27
CA ALA A 15 -18.21 0.49 -13.87
C ALA A 15 -18.27 1.16 -15.25
N ARG A 16 -17.94 0.39 -16.29
CA ARG A 16 -18.02 0.74 -17.75
C ARG A 16 -16.72 1.17 -18.47
N THR A 17 -15.58 0.55 -18.22
CA THR A 17 -14.49 0.51 -19.24
C THR A 17 -14.17 -0.95 -19.60
N PRO A 18 -14.00 -1.30 -20.89
CA PRO A 18 -13.86 -2.71 -21.29
C PRO A 18 -12.52 -3.37 -20.92
N ASP A 19 -11.56 -2.59 -20.41
CA ASP A 19 -10.19 -3.04 -20.15
C ASP A 19 -9.47 -2.12 -19.13
N PRO A 20 -9.12 -2.62 -17.94
CA PRO A 20 -8.34 -1.89 -16.93
C PRO A 20 -6.93 -1.42 -17.39
N LEU A 21 -6.28 -2.11 -18.34
CA LEU A 21 -4.96 -1.72 -18.87
C LEU A 21 -5.06 -0.49 -19.78
N SER A 22 -6.07 -0.42 -20.64
CA SER A 22 -6.38 0.75 -21.48
C SER A 22 -6.70 1.98 -20.63
N PHE A 23 -7.40 1.81 -19.51
CA PHE A 23 -7.66 2.90 -18.57
C PHE A 23 -6.38 3.39 -17.87
N HIS A 24 -5.55 2.46 -17.40
CA HIS A 24 -4.23 2.79 -16.84
C HIS A 24 -3.37 3.55 -17.87
N ARG A 25 -3.30 3.10 -19.13
CA ARG A 25 -2.59 3.80 -20.21
C ARG A 25 -3.19 5.18 -20.54
N SER A 26 -4.51 5.31 -20.53
CA SER A 26 -5.20 6.58 -20.80
C SER A 26 -4.96 7.60 -19.68
N LEU A 27 -4.89 7.13 -18.43
CA LEU A 27 -4.55 7.96 -17.28
C LEU A 27 -3.08 8.43 -17.34
N LEU A 28 -2.15 7.53 -17.71
CA LEU A 28 -0.75 7.87 -17.97
C LEU A 28 -0.57 8.81 -19.17
N ALA A 29 -1.46 8.73 -20.16
CA ALA A 29 -1.51 9.64 -21.30
C ALA A 29 -2.25 10.96 -21.00
N GLN A 30 -2.66 11.20 -19.74
CA GLN A 30 -3.44 12.39 -19.31
C GLN A 30 -4.79 12.56 -20.02
N GLN A 31 -5.39 11.47 -20.50
CA GLN A 31 -6.65 11.47 -21.25
C GLN A 31 -7.90 11.25 -20.37
N CYS A 32 -7.73 11.04 -19.07
CA CYS A 32 -8.84 10.93 -18.09
C CYS A 32 -8.56 11.79 -16.86
N SER A 33 -9.52 12.65 -16.51
CA SER A 33 -9.46 13.58 -15.37
C SER A 33 -10.48 13.25 -14.26
N THR A 34 -11.27 12.18 -14.40
CA THR A 34 -12.35 11.85 -13.45
C THR A 34 -12.39 10.34 -13.17
N VAL A 35 -12.44 9.99 -11.88
CA VAL A 35 -12.24 8.62 -11.36
C VAL A 35 -13.24 8.39 -10.22
N ALA A 36 -13.97 7.29 -10.26
CA ALA A 36 -15.08 7.02 -9.33
C ALA A 36 -14.66 6.14 -8.14
N VAL A 37 -14.21 6.70 -7.02
CA VAL A 37 -13.66 5.91 -5.89
C VAL A 37 -14.74 5.05 -5.23
N VAL A 38 -14.45 3.74 -5.04
CA VAL A 38 -15.37 2.83 -4.32
C VAL A 38 -14.61 2.06 -3.25
N ALA A 39 -15.00 2.31 -2.01
CA ALA A 39 -14.55 1.55 -0.85
C ALA A 39 -15.36 0.25 -0.68
N PRO A 40 -14.78 -0.81 -0.14
CA PRO A 40 -15.49 -2.04 0.15
C PRO A 40 -16.44 -1.81 1.33
N ALA A 41 -17.60 -2.45 1.30
CA ALA A 41 -18.59 -2.33 2.38
C ALA A 41 -18.03 -2.72 3.76
N SER A 42 -17.02 -3.59 3.80
CA SER A 42 -16.35 -4.00 5.04
C SER A 42 -15.39 -2.97 5.61
N TYR A 43 -14.95 -1.98 4.84
CA TYR A 43 -14.03 -0.93 5.29
C TYR A 43 -14.22 0.39 4.51
N PRO A 44 -15.35 1.09 4.74
CA PRO A 44 -15.68 2.33 4.02
C PRO A 44 -14.68 3.48 4.27
N GLN A 45 -13.89 3.41 5.34
CA GLN A 45 -12.88 4.40 5.73
C GLN A 45 -11.87 4.68 4.61
N LEU A 46 -11.65 3.71 3.70
CA LEU A 46 -10.80 3.90 2.52
C LEU A 46 -11.22 5.08 1.63
N ALA A 47 -12.50 5.47 1.62
CA ALA A 47 -12.96 6.64 0.86
C ALA A 47 -13.24 7.85 1.76
N GLU A 48 -13.09 7.75 3.07
CA GLU A 48 -13.46 8.81 4.00
C GLU A 48 -12.51 10.00 3.90
N GLY A 49 -13.10 11.20 3.89
CA GLY A 49 -12.40 12.46 3.66
C GLY A 49 -12.32 12.88 2.19
N LEU A 50 -12.68 12.00 1.25
CA LEU A 50 -12.83 12.38 -0.16
C LEU A 50 -14.13 13.15 -0.38
N VAL A 51 -14.04 14.21 -1.19
CA VAL A 51 -15.19 14.99 -1.65
C VAL A 51 -15.95 14.19 -2.71
N PRO A 52 -17.26 13.92 -2.52
CA PRO A 52 -18.11 13.33 -3.55
C PRO A 52 -18.11 14.17 -4.83
N ASP A 53 -18.15 13.52 -5.99
CA ASP A 53 -18.20 14.15 -7.32
C ASP A 53 -17.01 15.08 -7.67
N ALA A 54 -15.95 15.09 -6.86
CA ALA A 54 -14.74 15.84 -7.15
C ALA A 54 -13.86 15.12 -8.19
N ALA A 55 -13.26 15.91 -9.09
CA ALA A 55 -12.17 15.47 -9.93
C ALA A 55 -10.85 15.64 -9.19
N TYR A 56 -10.02 14.59 -9.19
CA TYR A 56 -8.68 14.61 -8.61
C TYR A 56 -7.66 14.52 -9.74
N GLU A 57 -6.71 15.46 -9.75
CA GLU A 57 -5.71 15.57 -10.81
C GLU A 57 -4.36 15.04 -10.33
N PHE A 58 -3.56 14.56 -11.27
CA PHE A 58 -2.22 14.07 -10.97
C PHE A 58 -1.22 15.24 -10.90
N GLU A 59 -0.53 15.40 -9.77
CA GLU A 59 0.56 16.38 -9.66
C GLU A 59 1.84 15.80 -10.27
N THR A 60 2.07 16.13 -11.54
CA THR A 60 3.25 15.64 -12.28
C THR A 60 4.58 16.17 -11.76
N SER A 61 4.61 17.32 -11.08
CA SER A 61 5.83 17.92 -10.53
C SER A 61 6.28 17.33 -9.20
N SER A 62 5.47 16.46 -8.60
CA SER A 62 5.71 15.89 -7.29
C SER A 62 6.85 14.86 -7.34
N ARG A 63 7.83 14.99 -6.43
CA ARG A 63 8.94 14.03 -6.24
C ARG A 63 8.45 12.68 -5.70
N GLU A 64 7.20 12.64 -5.29
CA GLU A 64 6.58 11.56 -4.54
C GLU A 64 5.98 10.47 -5.44
N ARG A 65 6.44 10.38 -6.71
CA ARG A 65 6.22 9.24 -7.61
C ARG A 65 7.05 8.01 -7.24
N PHE A 66 7.29 7.80 -5.96
CA PHE A 66 8.36 6.95 -5.48
C PHE A 66 8.26 5.47 -5.89
N CYS A 67 7.04 4.97 -6.16
CA CYS A 67 6.84 3.56 -6.53
C CYS A 67 6.32 3.34 -7.95
N TYR A 68 6.44 4.33 -8.82
CA TYR A 68 5.97 4.21 -10.19
C TYR A 68 6.97 3.51 -11.13
N ASP A 69 8.28 3.65 -10.89
CA ASP A 69 9.28 3.32 -11.91
C ASP A 69 9.77 1.87 -11.91
N ASP A 70 9.43 1.04 -10.92
CA ASP A 70 9.87 -0.35 -10.92
C ASP A 70 8.72 -1.36 -10.80
N ILE A 71 8.04 -1.55 -11.92
CA ILE A 71 6.96 -2.54 -12.14
C ILE A 71 7.47 -3.98 -11.94
N ASN A 72 8.80 -4.18 -11.82
CA ASN A 72 9.42 -5.49 -11.62
C ASN A 72 10.19 -5.60 -10.31
N ASP A 73 10.20 -4.59 -9.42
CA ASP A 73 10.97 -4.70 -8.19
C ASP A 73 10.14 -5.39 -7.08
N PRO A 74 10.55 -6.59 -6.62
CA PRO A 74 9.97 -7.23 -5.44
C PRO A 74 10.17 -6.43 -4.15
N TRP A 75 10.77 -5.23 -4.22
CA TRP A 75 11.07 -4.41 -3.06
C TRP A 75 9.86 -4.08 -2.18
N PHE A 76 8.68 -3.78 -2.73
CA PHE A 76 7.50 -3.55 -1.89
C PHE A 76 7.11 -4.81 -1.08
N TYR A 77 7.23 -6.00 -1.66
CA TYR A 77 6.99 -7.26 -0.96
C TYR A 77 8.01 -7.50 0.14
N ASN A 78 9.30 -7.27 -0.16
CA ASN A 78 10.38 -7.42 0.82
C ASN A 78 10.25 -6.39 1.94
N TYR A 79 9.86 -5.16 1.61
CA TYR A 79 9.52 -4.12 2.56
C TYR A 79 8.37 -4.58 3.48
N CYS A 80 7.25 -5.03 2.92
CA CYS A 80 6.13 -5.54 3.71
C CYS A 80 6.55 -6.73 4.59
N ARG A 81 7.37 -7.65 4.10
CA ARG A 81 7.93 -8.77 4.89
C ARG A 81 8.70 -8.27 6.10
N LYS A 82 9.69 -7.40 5.89
CA LYS A 82 10.53 -6.83 6.95
C LYS A 82 9.70 -6.05 7.97
N LEU A 83 8.78 -5.22 7.47
CA LEU A 83 7.87 -4.47 8.34
C LEU A 83 6.99 -5.40 9.18
N THR A 84 6.51 -6.52 8.61
CA THR A 84 5.71 -7.51 9.34
C THR A 84 6.51 -8.20 10.45
N VAL A 85 7.77 -8.58 10.16
CA VAL A 85 8.68 -9.15 11.17
C VAL A 85 8.87 -8.18 12.33
N LEU A 86 9.03 -6.89 12.01
CA LEU A 86 9.22 -5.84 13.00
C LEU A 86 7.99 -5.64 13.90
N ILE A 87 6.79 -5.60 13.32
CA ILE A 87 5.56 -5.32 14.08
C ILE A 87 4.95 -6.54 14.77
N SER A 88 5.23 -7.73 14.27
CA SER A 88 4.67 -9.01 14.73
C SER A 88 5.77 -10.07 14.89
N PRO A 89 6.77 -9.83 15.76
CA PRO A 89 7.93 -10.71 15.90
C PRO A 89 7.52 -12.11 16.36
N GLY A 90 8.17 -13.13 15.80
CA GLY A 90 8.00 -14.53 16.20
C GLY A 90 6.73 -15.21 15.66
N LYS A 91 5.86 -14.52 14.91
CA LYS A 91 4.74 -15.16 14.22
C LYS A 91 5.22 -15.74 12.88
N PRO A 92 5.09 -17.06 12.63
CA PRO A 92 5.48 -17.63 11.35
C PRO A 92 4.40 -17.41 10.30
N LEU A 93 4.83 -17.26 9.05
CA LEU A 93 3.98 -17.42 7.88
C LEU A 93 4.44 -18.70 7.17
N GLN A 94 3.53 -19.62 6.86
CA GLN A 94 3.88 -20.93 6.28
C GLN A 94 2.96 -21.28 5.12
N GLY A 95 3.44 -22.12 4.19
CA GLY A 95 2.67 -22.63 3.06
C GLY A 95 2.66 -21.69 1.84
N ARG A 96 2.74 -22.28 0.64
CA ARG A 96 2.62 -21.54 -0.63
C ARG A 96 1.30 -20.78 -0.68
N ARG A 97 1.35 -19.55 -1.20
CA ARG A 97 0.20 -18.67 -1.34
C ARG A 97 0.26 -17.94 -2.67
N THR A 98 -0.90 -17.64 -3.23
CA THR A 98 -1.03 -16.57 -4.22
C THR A 98 -0.71 -15.22 -3.57
N VAL A 99 -0.42 -14.19 -4.36
CA VAL A 99 -0.14 -12.86 -3.80
C VAL A 99 -1.30 -12.30 -2.98
N GLY A 100 -2.53 -12.45 -3.48
CA GLY A 100 -3.71 -11.99 -2.75
C GLY A 100 -3.88 -12.70 -1.40
N GLU A 101 -3.59 -14.00 -1.33
CA GLU A 101 -3.60 -14.75 -0.06
C GLU A 101 -2.45 -14.35 0.85
N TRP A 102 -1.27 -14.04 0.29
CA TRP A 102 -0.12 -13.58 1.05
C TRP A 102 -0.40 -12.27 1.78
N PHE A 103 -0.94 -11.26 1.09
CA PHE A 103 -1.29 -9.97 1.72
C PHE A 103 -2.38 -10.11 2.78
N LYS A 104 -3.39 -10.95 2.55
CA LYS A 104 -4.40 -11.25 3.57
C LYS A 104 -3.78 -11.88 4.82
N ALA A 105 -2.82 -12.81 4.64
CA ALA A 105 -2.16 -13.47 5.75
C ALA A 105 -1.22 -12.52 6.51
N VAL A 106 -0.50 -11.65 5.81
CA VAL A 106 0.32 -10.59 6.43
C VAL A 106 -0.54 -9.60 7.21
N ALA A 107 -1.67 -9.16 6.66
CA ALA A 107 -2.60 -8.30 7.38
C ALA A 107 -3.12 -8.98 8.67
N ALA A 108 -3.46 -10.27 8.61
CA ALA A 108 -3.90 -11.04 9.78
C ALA A 108 -2.80 -11.17 10.85
N LEU A 109 -1.53 -11.15 10.46
CA LEU A 109 -0.41 -11.19 11.43
C LEU A 109 -0.26 -9.87 12.19
N ALA A 110 -0.66 -8.75 11.58
CA ALA A 110 -0.77 -7.45 12.21
C ALA A 110 -2.03 -7.31 13.09
N GLU A 111 -2.92 -8.32 13.11
CA GLU A 111 -4.09 -8.33 13.97
C GLU A 111 -3.76 -8.89 15.37
N ASP A 112 -4.29 -8.21 16.39
CA ASP A 112 -4.21 -8.56 17.80
C ASP A 112 -5.35 -7.85 18.57
N GLU A 113 -6.46 -8.54 18.82
CA GLU A 113 -7.65 -7.98 19.51
C GLU A 113 -7.38 -7.56 20.96
N GLU A 114 -6.43 -8.22 21.62
CA GLU A 114 -6.06 -7.89 23.00
C GLU A 114 -5.25 -6.60 23.04
N LYS A 115 -4.32 -6.43 22.07
CA LYS A 115 -3.45 -5.25 21.99
C LYS A 115 -4.11 -4.03 21.35
N TYR A 116 -5.04 -4.22 20.42
CA TYR A 116 -5.70 -3.14 19.67
C TYR A 116 -7.24 -3.24 19.71
N PRO A 117 -7.88 -3.27 20.89
CA PRO A 117 -9.33 -3.42 21.00
C PRO A 117 -10.11 -2.29 20.33
N GLU A 118 -9.56 -1.06 20.32
CA GLU A 118 -10.18 0.13 19.76
C GLU A 118 -10.30 0.10 18.24
N THR A 119 -9.44 -0.68 17.58
CA THR A 119 -9.50 -0.89 16.14
C THR A 119 -10.15 -2.23 15.78
N GLY A 120 -10.67 -2.99 16.75
CA GLY A 120 -11.16 -4.35 16.51
C GLY A 120 -10.03 -5.31 16.13
N GLY A 121 -8.87 -5.13 16.75
CA GLY A 121 -7.66 -5.93 16.56
C GLY A 121 -6.74 -5.46 15.44
N ARG A 122 -7.11 -4.48 14.62
CA ARG A 122 -6.28 -4.02 13.50
C ARG A 122 -5.08 -3.20 13.98
N GLY A 123 -3.89 -3.81 13.96
CA GLY A 123 -2.66 -3.15 14.37
C GLY A 123 -2.05 -2.21 13.33
N PRO A 124 -0.77 -1.83 13.54
CA PRO A 124 -0.03 -0.95 12.64
C PRO A 124 0.02 -1.48 11.22
N PHE A 125 -0.12 -0.58 10.24
CA PHE A 125 -0.03 -0.85 8.80
C PHE A 125 -1.04 -1.87 8.27
N TRP A 126 -2.04 -2.27 9.04
CA TRP A 126 -3.03 -3.27 8.62
C TRP A 126 -3.69 -2.92 7.27
N GLU A 127 -4.06 -1.66 7.06
CA GLU A 127 -4.65 -1.18 5.81
C GLU A 127 -3.68 -1.29 4.64
N LEU A 128 -2.40 -0.97 4.86
CA LEU A 128 -1.36 -1.06 3.85
C LEU A 128 -1.21 -2.51 3.38
N PHE A 129 -1.16 -3.47 4.30
CA PHE A 129 -1.08 -4.89 3.95
C PHE A 129 -2.37 -5.40 3.33
N ARG A 130 -3.52 -5.03 3.88
CA ARG A 130 -4.81 -5.58 3.44
C ARG A 130 -5.19 -5.08 2.05
N TYR A 131 -4.89 -3.82 1.76
CA TYR A 131 -5.46 -3.11 0.61
C TYR A 131 -4.43 -2.57 -0.37
N GLY A 132 -3.17 -2.41 0.03
CA GLY A 132 -2.12 -1.79 -0.80
C GLY A 132 -2.00 -2.46 -2.16
N MET A 133 -1.68 -3.75 -2.18
CA MET A 133 -1.52 -4.50 -3.43
C MET A 133 -2.83 -4.95 -4.09
N SER A 134 -3.97 -4.70 -3.45
CA SER A 134 -5.26 -4.95 -4.09
C SER A 134 -5.65 -3.81 -5.06
N GLY A 135 -4.79 -2.80 -5.22
CA GLY A 135 -5.06 -1.61 -6.05
C GLY A 135 -6.14 -0.71 -5.47
N MET A 136 -6.39 -0.82 -4.16
CA MET A 136 -7.41 -0.02 -3.50
C MET A 136 -6.92 1.40 -3.26
N THR A 137 -7.88 2.31 -3.15
CA THR A 137 -7.64 3.72 -2.84
C THR A 137 -7.59 3.94 -1.34
N PHE A 138 -6.64 4.77 -0.89
CA PHE A 138 -6.53 5.27 0.47
C PHE A 138 -6.86 6.76 0.47
N GLY A 139 -8.04 7.10 1.01
CA GLY A 139 -8.48 8.47 1.21
C GLY A 139 -7.77 9.15 2.40
N PRO A 140 -8.06 10.44 2.64
CA PRO A 140 -7.40 11.26 3.65
C PRO A 140 -7.37 10.65 5.04
N VAL A 141 -8.48 10.03 5.49
CA VAL A 141 -8.56 9.44 6.84
C VAL A 141 -7.56 8.31 7.02
N VAL A 142 -7.51 7.35 6.09
CA VAL A 142 -6.55 6.24 6.17
C VAL A 142 -5.12 6.73 5.93
N CYS A 143 -4.91 7.71 5.06
CA CYS A 143 -3.60 8.31 4.87
C CYS A 143 -3.05 8.91 6.17
N LYS A 144 -3.86 9.68 6.93
CA LYS A 144 -3.44 10.22 8.23
C LYS A 144 -3.13 9.12 9.25
N LYS A 145 -3.94 8.07 9.29
CA LYS A 145 -3.69 6.91 10.16
C LYS A 145 -2.37 6.23 9.81
N LEU A 146 -2.13 5.98 8.53
CA LEU A 146 -0.88 5.37 8.07
C LEU A 146 0.32 6.25 8.41
N VAL A 147 0.24 7.57 8.24
CA VAL A 147 1.31 8.50 8.68
C VAL A 147 1.61 8.35 10.16
N ALA A 148 0.57 8.24 11.01
CA ALA A 148 0.75 8.00 12.43
C ALA A 148 1.44 6.66 12.71
N ASP A 149 1.12 5.60 11.97
CA ASP A 149 1.83 4.32 12.06
C ASP A 149 3.30 4.48 11.64
N PHE A 150 3.57 5.15 10.51
CA PHE A 150 4.94 5.39 10.03
C PHE A 150 5.77 6.16 11.06
N ASP A 151 5.21 7.20 11.66
CA ASP A 151 5.86 8.01 12.69
C ASP A 151 6.10 7.20 13.97
N ALA A 152 5.14 6.38 14.40
CA ALA A 152 5.26 5.55 15.59
C ALA A 152 6.33 4.45 15.46
N TRP A 153 6.60 3.98 14.23
CA TRP A 153 7.55 2.91 13.95
C TRP A 153 8.87 3.38 13.35
N GLU A 154 9.07 4.69 13.16
CA GLU A 154 10.27 5.25 12.52
C GLU A 154 11.56 4.80 13.22
N GLU A 155 11.65 4.95 14.54
CA GLU A 155 12.86 4.60 15.29
C GLU A 155 13.15 3.10 15.25
N ALA A 156 12.10 2.26 15.28
CA ALA A 156 12.25 0.81 15.16
C ALA A 156 12.79 0.43 13.77
N VAL A 157 12.26 1.03 12.70
CA VAL A 157 12.74 0.83 11.33
C VAL A 157 14.17 1.33 11.16
N LYS A 158 14.50 2.49 11.72
CA LYS A 158 15.84 3.07 11.68
C LYS A 158 16.88 2.22 12.42
N SER A 159 16.48 1.59 13.54
CA SER A 159 17.36 0.75 14.35
C SER A 159 17.86 -0.51 13.63
N ILE A 160 17.18 -0.94 12.56
CA ILE A 160 17.59 -2.06 11.70
C ILE A 160 18.90 -1.75 10.97
N GLY A 161 19.20 -0.46 10.70
CA GLY A 161 20.45 -0.05 10.05
C GLY A 161 20.51 -0.34 8.55
N GLU A 162 19.38 -0.64 7.91
CA GLU A 162 19.29 -0.83 6.46
C GLU A 162 18.78 0.44 5.77
N ASP A 163 19.70 1.20 5.15
CA ASP A 163 19.39 2.50 4.53
C ASP A 163 18.24 2.43 3.53
N LYS A 164 18.25 1.45 2.61
CA LYS A 164 17.16 1.28 1.64
C LYS A 164 15.80 0.98 2.28
N PHE A 165 15.78 0.26 3.41
CA PHE A 165 14.53 -0.04 4.10
C PHE A 165 13.97 1.22 4.78
N TYR A 166 14.85 1.99 5.44
CA TYR A 166 14.49 3.25 6.06
C TYR A 166 14.08 4.33 5.04
N GLU A 167 14.85 4.51 3.96
CA GLU A 167 14.50 5.44 2.88
C GLU A 167 13.12 5.12 2.30
N TYR A 168 12.87 3.84 2.02
CA TYR A 168 11.58 3.41 1.47
C TYR A 168 10.42 3.64 2.45
N HIS A 169 10.63 3.39 3.75
CA HIS A 169 9.66 3.70 4.82
C HIS A 169 9.32 5.20 4.83
N MET A 170 10.33 6.07 4.77
CA MET A 170 10.15 7.51 4.82
C MET A 170 9.47 8.07 3.58
N GLU A 171 9.72 7.48 2.41
CA GLU A 171 9.07 7.90 1.17
C GLU A 171 7.60 7.48 1.12
N LEU A 172 7.26 6.26 1.56
CA LEU A 172 5.87 5.86 1.77
C LEU A 172 5.16 6.84 2.72
N ARG A 173 5.78 7.14 3.86
CA ARG A 173 5.28 8.11 4.85
C ARG A 173 5.03 9.49 4.22
N ARG A 174 5.94 10.00 3.39
CA ARG A 174 5.79 11.28 2.69
C ARG A 174 4.59 11.28 1.74
N CYS A 175 4.39 10.21 0.99
CA CYS A 175 3.27 10.11 0.07
C CYS A 175 1.92 10.12 0.80
N PHE A 176 1.79 9.33 1.89
CA PHE A 176 0.58 9.35 2.70
C PHE A 176 0.37 10.70 3.40
N ALA A 177 1.43 11.35 3.88
CA ALA A 177 1.34 12.67 4.52
C ALA A 177 0.76 13.72 3.58
N HIS A 178 1.22 13.73 2.34
CA HIS A 178 0.75 14.70 1.36
C HIS A 178 -0.69 14.43 0.89
N ALA A 179 -1.09 13.16 0.77
CA ALA A 179 -2.48 12.81 0.48
C ALA A 179 -3.41 13.00 1.68
N GLY A 180 -2.87 13.09 2.90
CA GLY A 180 -3.62 13.13 4.15
C GLY A 180 -4.58 14.29 4.29
N ASP A 181 -4.36 15.42 3.63
CA ASP A 181 -5.23 16.59 3.82
C ASP A 181 -6.50 16.55 2.94
N ASN A 182 -6.33 16.27 1.65
CA ASN A 182 -7.41 16.31 0.67
C ASN A 182 -7.11 15.47 -0.60
N GLY A 183 -6.14 14.56 -0.51
CA GLY A 183 -5.71 13.73 -1.61
C GLY A 183 -6.10 12.27 -1.44
N MET A 184 -5.55 11.42 -2.29
CA MET A 184 -5.65 9.98 -2.16
C MET A 184 -4.35 9.32 -2.62
N VAL A 185 -4.05 8.16 -2.04
CA VAL A 185 -2.97 7.27 -2.51
C VAL A 185 -3.59 6.06 -3.16
N VAL A 186 -3.04 5.60 -4.28
CA VAL A 186 -3.48 4.36 -4.95
C VAL A 186 -2.27 3.58 -5.43
N PHE A 187 -2.33 2.25 -5.45
CA PHE A 187 -1.21 1.45 -5.96
C PHE A 187 -1.43 1.12 -7.45
N PRO A 188 -0.38 1.22 -8.30
CA PRO A 188 -0.53 1.06 -9.74
C PRO A 188 -1.02 -0.35 -10.12
N PHE A 189 -2.02 -0.41 -11.00
CA PHE A 189 -2.65 -1.65 -11.48
C PHE A 189 -1.68 -2.62 -12.16
N GLY A 190 -0.57 -2.13 -12.74
CA GLY A 190 0.47 -2.97 -13.37
C GLY A 190 1.04 -4.05 -12.45
N TRP A 191 1.07 -3.77 -11.13
CA TRP A 191 1.52 -4.71 -10.11
C TRP A 191 0.55 -5.89 -9.92
N VAL A 192 -0.73 -5.72 -10.26
CA VAL A 192 -1.78 -6.75 -10.18
C VAL A 192 -1.82 -7.62 -11.44
N THR A 193 -1.49 -7.06 -12.62
CA THR A 193 -1.56 -7.78 -13.90
C THR A 193 -0.38 -8.70 -14.21
N ARG A 194 0.72 -8.56 -13.48
CA ARG A 194 1.92 -9.42 -13.61
C ARG A 194 2.15 -10.31 -12.39
N LEU A 195 1.13 -10.49 -11.55
CA LEU A 195 1.21 -11.37 -10.39
C LEU A 195 1.56 -12.82 -10.78
N ASP A 196 1.13 -13.24 -11.97
CA ASP A 196 1.42 -14.57 -12.52
C ASP A 196 2.86 -14.71 -13.06
N ASP A 197 3.53 -13.58 -13.34
CA ASP A 197 4.94 -13.54 -13.77
C ASP A 197 5.90 -13.48 -12.57
N LEU A 198 5.39 -13.21 -11.36
CA LEU A 198 6.19 -13.22 -10.15
C LEU A 198 6.48 -14.68 -9.77
N PRO A 199 7.73 -15.01 -9.43
CA PRO A 199 8.08 -16.37 -9.05
C PRO A 199 7.18 -16.83 -7.89
N PRO A 200 6.68 -18.07 -7.91
CA PRO A 200 5.85 -18.59 -6.83
C PRO A 200 6.62 -18.40 -5.52
N TYR A 201 6.06 -17.57 -4.63
CA TYR A 201 6.58 -17.39 -3.29
C TYR A 201 6.51 -18.76 -2.62
N GLY A 202 7.64 -19.46 -2.57
CA GLY A 202 7.80 -20.70 -1.81
C GLY A 202 7.33 -20.49 -0.37
N GLU A 203 7.27 -21.55 0.45
CA GLU A 203 6.75 -21.46 1.83
C GLU A 203 7.28 -20.21 2.57
N PRO A 204 6.48 -19.13 2.67
CA PRO A 204 7.05 -17.82 2.91
C PRO A 204 7.17 -17.65 4.41
N VAL A 205 8.35 -17.94 4.96
CA VAL A 205 8.65 -17.79 6.38
C VAL A 205 8.91 -16.32 6.69
N LEU A 206 8.20 -15.76 7.68
CA LEU A 206 8.53 -14.47 8.25
C LEU A 206 9.90 -14.55 8.92
N GLY A 207 10.75 -13.56 8.65
CA GLY A 207 12.13 -13.55 9.11
C GLY A 207 13.09 -14.21 8.13
N LEU A 208 12.64 -14.70 6.97
CA LEU A 208 13.51 -15.13 5.86
C LEU A 208 13.18 -14.35 4.58
N ASP A 209 14.13 -14.19 3.66
CA ASP A 209 13.97 -13.56 2.35
C ASP A 209 13.45 -14.57 1.29
N GLN A 210 13.55 -14.27 -0.01
CA GLN A 210 13.15 -15.22 -1.07
C GLN A 210 14.16 -16.36 -1.29
N LYS A 211 15.41 -16.18 -0.85
CA LYS A 211 16.49 -17.17 -0.92
C LYS A 211 16.60 -18.01 0.35
N GLY A 212 15.81 -17.68 1.38
CA GLY A 212 15.85 -18.33 2.68
C GLY A 212 16.90 -17.74 3.64
N GLU A 213 17.43 -16.55 3.33
CA GLU A 213 18.36 -15.81 4.18
C GLU A 213 17.59 -15.03 5.24
N GLN A 214 18.17 -14.82 6.42
CA GLN A 214 17.50 -14.15 7.52
C GLN A 214 17.19 -12.68 7.19
N LEU A 215 15.92 -12.28 7.30
CA LEU A 215 15.52 -10.88 7.41
C LEU A 215 15.78 -10.45 8.84
N VAL A 216 16.42 -9.29 9.00
CA VAL A 216 16.95 -8.71 10.24
C VAL A 216 16.11 -9.00 11.49
#